data_AF-A0A843A6I7-F1
#
_entry.id   AF-A0A843A6I7-F1
#
_cell.length_a   1.000
_cell.length_b   1.000
_cell.length_c   1.000
_cell.angle_alpha   90.00
_cell.angle_beta   90.00
_cell.angle_gamma   90.00
#
_symmetry.space_group_name_H-M   'P 1'
#
loop_
_entity.id
_entity.type
_entity.pdbx_description
1 polymer ?
#
loop_
_entity_poly.entity_id
_entity_poly.type
_entity_poly.pdbx_seq_one_letter_code
_entity_poly.pdbx_strand_id
1 'polypeptide(L)'
;MDKILEKLGEQKKAQEAEIVDIQDKIDIIKKYQNNHGILNSKQKKEILSLTCYGLSYCCGLEKNCIWRNSALKLLKISPKEYVRAKDICNDTLINKLLI
;
A
#
# COMPACT_ATOMS: atom_id res chain seq x y z
N MET A 1 -25.66 -12.23 28.08
CA MET A 1 -24.31 -11.89 28.58
C MET A 1 -23.24 -12.56 27.72
N ASP A 2 -23.29 -13.89 27.57
CA ASP A 2 -22.22 -14.69 26.92
C ASP A 2 -21.97 -14.34 25.45
N LYS A 3 -23.02 -14.19 24.64
CA LYS A 3 -22.90 -13.76 23.23
C LYS A 3 -22.30 -12.36 23.05
N ILE A 4 -22.41 -11.50 24.07
CA ILE A 4 -21.82 -10.15 24.03
C ILE A 4 -20.32 -10.25 24.29
N LEU A 5 -19.92 -11.02 25.30
CA LEU A 5 -18.50 -11.26 25.62
C LEU A 5 -17.76 -11.93 24.46
N GLU A 6 -18.38 -12.88 23.79
CA GLU A 6 -17.83 -13.53 22.59
C GLU A 6 -17.56 -12.51 21.47
N LYS A 7 -18.57 -11.70 21.09
CA LYS A 7 -18.40 -10.64 20.08
C LYS A 7 -17.35 -9.61 20.45
N LEU A 8 -17.29 -9.21 21.72
CA LEU A 8 -16.25 -8.29 22.21
C LEU A 8 -14.85 -8.91 22.09
N GLY A 9 -14.73 -10.21 22.35
CA GLY A 9 -13.49 -10.96 22.15
C GLY A 9 -13.03 -11.01 20.69
N GLU A 10 -13.96 -11.22 19.76
CA GLU A 10 -13.69 -11.18 18.31
C GLU A 10 -13.25 -9.78 17.84
N GLN A 11 -13.96 -8.74 18.29
CA GLN A 11 -13.61 -7.35 17.99
C GLN A 11 -12.23 -6.99 18.52
N LYS A 12 -11.90 -7.39 19.75
CA LYS A 12 -10.58 -7.17 20.35
C LYS A 12 -9.47 -7.81 19.51
N LYS A 13 -9.66 -9.07 19.09
CA LYS A 13 -8.69 -9.77 18.22
C LYS A 13 -8.50 -9.08 16.87
N ALA A 14 -9.58 -8.61 16.27
CA ALA A 14 -9.52 -7.88 15.00
C ALA A 14 -8.74 -6.56 15.15
N GLN A 15 -8.99 -5.81 16.22
CA GLN A 15 -8.27 -4.58 16.54
C GLN A 15 -6.79 -4.83 16.83
N GLU A 16 -6.46 -5.89 17.58
CA GLU A 16 -5.08 -6.28 17.84
C GLU A 16 -4.34 -6.62 16.53
N ALA A 17 -4.98 -7.35 15.62
CA ALA A 17 -4.40 -7.64 14.30
C ALA A 17 -4.18 -6.37 13.45
N GLU A 18 -5.14 -5.43 13.48
CA GLU A 18 -5.02 -4.15 12.77
C GLU A 18 -3.88 -3.29 13.34
N ILE A 19 -3.72 -3.24 14.67
CA ILE A 19 -2.63 -2.52 15.32
C ILE A 19 -1.27 -3.08 14.88
N VAL A 20 -1.13 -4.41 14.80
CA VAL A 20 0.10 -5.06 14.35
C VAL A 20 0.41 -4.69 12.88
N ASP A 21 -0.58 -4.76 11.98
CA ASP A 21 -0.40 -4.37 10.57
C ASP A 21 0.00 -2.88 10.42
N ILE A 22 -0.61 -1.99 11.20
CA ILE A 22 -0.24 -0.57 11.23
C ILE A 22 1.20 -0.39 11.72
N GLN A 23 1.60 -1.13 12.76
CA GLN A 23 2.95 -1.04 13.32
C GLN A 23 4.00 -1.51 12.31
N ASP A 24 3.76 -2.62 11.61
CA ASP A 24 4.64 -3.11 10.54
C ASP A 24 4.84 -2.07 9.44
N LYS A 25 3.75 -1.41 9.02
CA LYS A 25 3.80 -0.34 8.02
C LYS A 25 4.58 0.88 8.51
N ILE A 26 4.40 1.28 9.77
CA ILE A 26 5.17 2.37 10.39
C ILE A 26 6.66 2.04 10.38
N ASP A 27 7.03 0.80 10.70
CA ASP A 27 8.43 0.39 10.78
C ASP A 27 9.11 0.38 9.40
N ILE A 28 8.40 -0.03 8.35
CA ILE A 28 8.86 0.15 6.96
C ILE A 28 9.09 1.62 6.65
N ILE A 29 8.16 2.51 7.01
CA ILE A 29 8.31 3.95 6.75
C ILE A 29 9.54 4.50 7.48
N LYS A 30 9.69 4.18 8.78
CA LYS A 30 10.85 4.60 9.58
C LYS A 30 12.17 4.11 9.00
N LYS A 31 12.19 2.88 8.48
CA LYS A 31 13.37 2.27 7.87
C LYS A 31 13.85 3.01 6.62
N TYR A 32 12.94 3.56 5.82
CA TYR A 32 13.26 4.16 4.52
C TYR A 32 13.08 5.68 4.43
N GLN A 33 12.50 6.34 5.44
CA GLN A 33 12.18 7.78 5.39
C GLN A 33 13.39 8.69 5.09
N ASN A 34 14.58 8.29 5.52
CA ASN A 34 15.83 9.05 5.34
C ASN A 34 16.75 8.42 4.27
N ASN A 35 16.24 7.46 3.49
CA ASN A 35 17.06 6.84 2.45
C ASN A 35 17.14 7.75 1.21
N HIS A 36 18.33 8.28 0.96
CA HIS A 36 18.60 9.10 -0.23
C HIS A 36 19.19 8.29 -1.40
N GLY A 37 19.65 7.05 -1.15
CA GLY A 37 20.31 6.19 -2.12
C GLY A 37 19.38 5.42 -3.06
N ILE A 38 19.97 4.73 -4.05
CA ILE A 38 19.24 3.87 -5.00
C ILE A 38 18.78 2.60 -4.28
N LEU A 39 17.46 2.38 -4.27
CA LEU A 39 16.85 1.20 -3.69
C LEU A 39 17.01 -0.01 -4.62
N ASN A 40 17.43 -1.15 -4.05
CA ASN A 40 17.44 -2.43 -4.75
C ASN A 40 16.01 -3.03 -4.86
N SER A 41 15.87 -4.08 -5.65
CA SER A 41 14.57 -4.72 -5.91
C SER A 41 13.89 -5.28 -4.66
N LYS A 42 14.66 -5.80 -3.69
CA LYS A 42 14.11 -6.32 -2.43
C LYS A 42 13.52 -5.18 -1.59
N GLN A 43 14.26 -4.08 -1.46
CA GLN A 43 13.81 -2.90 -0.72
C GLN A 43 12.59 -2.25 -1.38
N LYS A 44 12.56 -2.18 -2.72
CA LYS A 44 11.38 -1.69 -3.46
C LYS A 44 10.14 -2.55 -3.18
N LYS A 45 10.27 -3.89 -3.19
CA LYS A 45 9.17 -4.81 -2.86
C LYS A 45 8.68 -4.63 -1.42
N GLU A 46 9.61 -4.42 -0.49
CA GLU A 46 9.29 -4.15 0.92
C GLU A 46 8.51 -2.84 1.08
N ILE A 47 8.92 -1.75 0.42
CA ILE A 47 8.16 -0.49 0.43
C ILE A 47 6.78 -0.67 -0.22
N LEU A 48 6.67 -1.50 -1.27
CA LEU A 48 5.41 -1.77 -1.94
C LEU A 48 4.42 -2.56 -1.07
N SER A 49 4.83 -3.25 -0.01
CA SER A 49 3.90 -3.92 0.91
C SER A 49 3.05 -2.94 1.73
N LEU A 50 3.42 -1.66 1.77
CA LEU A 50 2.56 -0.60 2.31
C LEU A 50 1.24 -0.48 1.51
N THR A 51 1.25 -0.85 0.23
CA THR A 51 0.06 -0.76 -0.63
C THR A 51 -0.79 -2.03 -0.55
N CYS A 52 -2.09 -1.92 -0.81
CA CYS A 52 -3.01 -3.06 -0.70
C CYS A 52 -2.57 -4.27 -1.53
N TYR A 53 -2.15 -4.06 -2.79
CA TYR A 53 -1.74 -5.13 -3.72
C TYR A 53 -0.74 -4.62 -4.79
N GLY A 54 0.20 -3.76 -4.42
CA GLY A 54 1.11 -3.10 -5.36
C GLY A 54 0.49 -1.87 -6.07
N LEU A 55 1.30 -1.12 -6.83
CA LEU A 55 0.88 0.16 -7.41
C LEU A 55 -0.20 0.02 -8.48
N SER A 56 -0.22 -1.07 -9.26
CA SER A 56 -1.23 -1.28 -10.31
C SER A 56 -2.64 -1.42 -9.73
N TYR A 57 -2.78 -2.16 -8.63
CA TYR A 57 -4.06 -2.45 -7.96
C TYR A 57 -4.42 -1.43 -6.85
N CYS A 58 -3.50 -0.54 -6.49
CA CYS A 58 -3.77 0.48 -5.49
C CYS A 58 -4.81 1.49 -5.97
N CYS A 59 -5.47 2.19 -5.05
CA CYS A 59 -6.47 3.22 -5.36
C CYS A 59 -5.89 4.42 -6.13
N GLY A 60 -6.69 5.07 -6.97
CA GLY A 60 -6.32 6.29 -7.67
C GLY A 60 -6.22 7.49 -6.72
N LEU A 61 -5.70 8.61 -7.23
CA LEU A 61 -5.40 9.80 -6.43
C LEU A 61 -6.63 10.47 -5.80
N GLU A 62 -7.84 10.16 -6.30
CA GLU A 62 -9.12 10.58 -5.72
C GLU A 62 -9.31 10.11 -4.28
N LYS A 63 -8.67 9.01 -3.87
CA LYS A 63 -8.67 8.55 -2.47
C LYS A 63 -7.47 9.12 -1.72
N ASN A 64 -7.70 9.71 -0.55
CA ASN A 64 -6.63 10.14 0.35
C ASN A 64 -6.08 8.96 1.18
N CYS A 65 -5.16 8.18 0.59
CA CYS A 65 -4.57 7.01 1.23
C CYS A 65 -3.15 7.31 1.73
N ILE A 66 -2.95 7.30 3.06
CA ILE A 66 -1.64 7.55 3.70
C ILE A 66 -0.57 6.53 3.29
N TRP A 67 -0.96 5.26 3.12
CA TRP A 67 -0.02 4.18 2.84
C TRP A 67 0.51 4.25 1.41
N ARG A 68 -0.38 4.50 0.43
CA ARG A 68 0.02 4.78 -0.96
C ARG A 68 0.94 5.99 -1.01
N ASN A 69 0.53 7.10 -0.40
CA ASN A 69 1.29 8.35 -0.47
C ASN A 69 2.69 8.18 0.15
N SER A 70 2.79 7.41 1.25
CA SER A 70 4.07 7.08 1.87
C SER A 70 4.93 6.21 0.94
N ALA A 71 4.38 5.16 0.33
CA ALA A 71 5.09 4.32 -0.62
C ALA A 71 5.62 5.12 -1.83
N LEU A 72 4.77 5.97 -2.43
CA LEU A 72 5.16 6.84 -3.54
C LEU A 72 6.30 7.79 -3.15
N LYS A 73 6.20 8.41 -1.97
CA LYS A 73 7.25 9.30 -1.44
C LYS A 73 8.58 8.56 -1.27
N LEU A 74 8.56 7.37 -0.66
CA LEU A 74 9.75 6.55 -0.42
C LEU A 74 10.38 6.04 -1.73
N LEU A 75 9.56 5.75 -2.75
CA LEU A 75 10.00 5.34 -4.08
C LEU A 75 10.36 6.51 -4.99
N LYS A 76 10.20 7.76 -4.52
CA LYS A 76 10.39 8.99 -5.30
C LYS A 76 9.54 9.03 -6.58
N ILE A 77 8.32 8.49 -6.52
CA ILE A 77 7.35 8.52 -7.61
C ILE A 77 6.41 9.70 -7.39
N SER A 78 6.33 10.60 -8.35
CA SER A 78 5.38 11.71 -8.32
C SER A 78 3.93 11.23 -8.57
N PRO A 79 2.92 11.99 -8.13
CA PRO A 79 1.52 11.66 -8.43
C PRO A 79 1.25 11.50 -9.93
N LYS A 80 1.90 12.32 -10.78
CA LYS A 80 1.77 12.25 -12.24
C LYS A 80 2.35 10.95 -12.82
N GLU A 81 3.52 10.52 -12.34
CA GLU A 81 4.13 9.26 -12.76
C GLU A 81 3.29 8.06 -12.32
N TYR A 82 2.70 8.12 -11.13
CA TYR A 82 1.80 7.09 -10.62
C TYR A 82 0.56 6.91 -11.51
N VAL A 83 -0.12 8.01 -11.86
CA VAL A 83 -1.28 7.99 -12.77
C VAL A 83 -0.87 7.45 -14.13
N ARG A 84 0.22 7.98 -14.71
CA ARG A 84 0.72 7.52 -16.01
C ARG A 84 1.02 6.02 -16.02
N ALA A 85 1.61 5.48 -14.96
CA ALA A 85 1.89 4.04 -14.86
C ALA A 85 0.60 3.22 -14.86
N LYS A 86 -0.45 3.69 -14.18
CA LYS A 86 -1.77 3.04 -14.19
C LYS A 86 -2.44 3.10 -15.55
N ASP A 87 -2.38 4.24 -16.24
CA ASP A 87 -2.93 4.39 -17.58
C ASP A 87 -2.26 3.41 -18.55
N ILE A 88 -0.93 3.30 -18.51
CA ILE A 88 -0.19 2.31 -19.32
C ILE A 88 -0.65 0.88 -19.03
N CYS A 89 -0.86 0.52 -17.76
CA CYS A 89 -1.39 -0.80 -17.40
C CYS A 89 -2.80 -1.03 -17.96
N ASN A 90 -3.65 -0.01 -17.90
CA ASN A 90 -5.02 -0.07 -18.40
C ASN A 90 -5.05 -0.19 -19.94
N ASP A 91 -4.29 0.65 -20.64
CA ASP A 91 -4.19 0.63 -22.10
C ASP A 91 -3.63 -0.71 -22.60
N THR A 92 -2.64 -1.26 -21.89
CA THR A 92 -2.09 -2.59 -22.20
C THR A 92 -3.17 -3.67 -22.09
N LEU A 93 -4.07 -3.57 -21.10
CA LEU A 93 -5.18 -4.50 -20.95
C LEU A 93 -6.23 -4.31 -22.05
N ILE A 94 -6.63 -3.08 -22.33
CA ILE A 94 -7.59 -2.75 -23.40
C ILE A 94 -7.10 -3.30 -24.74
N ASN A 95 -5.84 -3.04 -25.10
CA ASN A 95 -5.27 -3.49 -26.38
C ASN A 95 -5.20 -5.03 -26.48
N LYS A 96 -5.14 -5.75 -25.36
CA LYS A 96 -5.22 -7.22 -25.36
C LYS A 96 -6.64 -7.76 -25.53
N LEU A 97 -7.67 -6.97 -25.18
CA LEU A 97 -9.07 -7.36 -25.30
C LEU A 97 -9.65 -7.07 -26.69
N LEU A 98 -8.96 -6.28 -27.52
CA LEU A 98 -9.34 -5.93 -28.89
C LEU A 98 -8.81 -6.93 -29.94
N ILE A 99 -8.59 -8.18 -29.53
CA ILE A 99 -8.26 -9.33 -30.38
C ILE A 99 -9.52 -10.20 -30.50
#